data_AF-A0A9D8USA7-F1
#
_entry.id   AF-A0A9D8USA7-F1
#
_cell.length_a   1.000
_cell.length_b   1.000
_cell.length_c   1.000
_cell.angle_alpha   90.00
_cell.angle_beta   90.00
_cell.angle_gamma   90.00
#
_symmetry.space_group_name_H-M   'P 1'
#
loop_
_entity.id
_entity.type
_entity.pdbx_description
1 polymer ?
#
loop_
_entity_poly.entity_id
_entity_poly.type
_entity_poly.pdbx_seq_one_letter_code
_entity_poly.pdbx_strand_id
1 'polypeptide(L)'
;MSISAKRLAELSARAESEPDYSDIPPLDDNFWSEARVVLPKGPKQQLTIRFDADLVEWFRSKGKGYQSRMNAVLRAYMDAHR
;
A
#
# COMPACT_ATOMS: atom_id res chain seq x y z
N MET A 1 2.59 5.08 19.61
CA MET A 1 3.89 5.74 19.37
C MET A 1 3.81 7.13 19.98
N SER A 2 4.46 7.38 21.12
CA SER A 2 4.56 8.73 21.71
C SER A 2 5.98 9.25 21.49
N ILE A 3 6.08 10.48 20.99
CA ILE A 3 7.34 11.22 20.89
C ILE A 3 7.68 11.79 22.27
N SER A 4 8.97 11.75 22.66
CA SER A 4 9.42 12.25 23.96
C SER A 4 9.32 13.78 24.04
N ALA A 5 9.10 14.32 25.24
CA ALA A 5 8.97 15.77 25.46
C ALA A 5 10.21 16.54 24.97
N LYS A 6 11.41 15.96 25.17
CA LYS A 6 12.67 16.52 24.64
C LYS A 6 12.67 16.60 23.12
N ARG A 7 12.23 15.54 22.43
CA ARG A 7 12.18 15.51 20.96
C ARG A 7 11.16 16.50 20.39
N LEU A 8 10.04 16.69 21.07
CA LEU A 8 9.02 17.67 20.69
C LEU A 8 9.55 19.11 20.84
N ALA A 9 10.29 19.41 21.91
CA ALA A 9 10.94 20.70 22.11
C ALA A 9 11.98 21.00 21.02
N GLU A 10 12.79 19.99 20.64
CA GLU A 10 13.75 20.12 19.53
C GLU A 10 13.07 20.38 18.17
N LEU A 11 11.95 19.72 17.89
CA LEU A 11 11.22 19.89 16.62
C LEU A 11 10.54 21.25 16.54
N SER A 12 9.96 21.73 17.65
CA SER A 12 9.32 23.05 17.71
C SER A 12 10.31 24.22 17.70
N ALA A 13 11.55 24.00 18.16
CA ALA A 13 12.62 25.01 18.10
C ALA A 13 13.29 25.12 16.73
N ARG A 14 13.06 24.17 15.82
CA ARG A 14 13.56 24.21 14.45
C ARG A 14 12.72 25.22 13.64
N ALA A 15 13.38 26.10 12.89
CA ALA A 15 12.68 26.98 11.95
C ALA A 15 11.92 26.13 10.90
N GLU A 16 10.62 26.39 10.76
CA GLU A 16 9.81 25.82 9.69
C GLU A 16 10.22 26.51 8.38
N SER A 17 10.95 25.80 7.53
CA SER A 17 11.14 26.21 6.13
C SER A 17 9.89 25.85 5.33
N GLU A 18 9.59 26.61 4.28
CA GLU A 18 8.54 26.19 3.35
C GLU A 18 8.84 24.78 2.80
N PRO A 19 7.84 23.89 2.76
CA PRO A 19 8.03 22.57 2.18
C PRO A 19 8.34 22.70 0.69
N ASP A 20 9.34 21.95 0.23
CA ASP A 20 9.63 21.80 -1.19
C ASP A 20 8.61 20.84 -1.82
N TYR A 21 7.91 21.29 -2.86
CA TYR A 21 6.91 20.53 -3.62
C TYR A 21 7.38 20.21 -5.05
N SER A 22 8.67 20.42 -5.37
CA SER A 22 9.20 20.23 -6.72
C SER A 22 9.11 18.79 -7.23
N ASP A 23 9.17 17.81 -6.32
CA ASP A 23 9.08 16.37 -6.60
C ASP A 23 7.68 15.79 -6.38
N ILE A 24 6.87 16.43 -5.52
CA ILE A 24 5.54 15.98 -5.13
C ILE A 24 4.60 17.18 -5.18
N PRO A 25 4.00 17.49 -6.34
CA PRO A 25 3.05 18.59 -6.44
C PRO A 25 1.83 18.35 -5.53
N PRO A 26 1.21 19.42 -5.02
CA PRO A 26 0.02 19.31 -4.19
C PRO A 26 -1.14 18.64 -4.94
N LEU A 27 -1.88 17.79 -4.24
CA LEU A 27 -3.06 17.11 -4.77
C LEU A 27 -4.20 18.13 -4.95
N ASP A 28 -4.74 18.23 -6.15
CA ASP A 28 -5.82 19.15 -6.50
C ASP A 28 -7.20 18.47 -6.45
N ASP A 29 -8.26 19.25 -6.65
CA ASP A 29 -9.63 18.74 -6.67
C ASP A 29 -9.85 17.69 -7.77
N ASN A 30 -9.11 17.79 -8.88
CA ASN A 30 -9.19 16.84 -9.98
C ASN A 30 -8.72 15.44 -9.55
N PHE A 31 -7.60 15.35 -8.81
CA PHE A 31 -7.13 14.11 -8.23
C PHE A 31 -8.20 13.43 -7.37
N TRP A 32 -8.87 14.21 -6.50
CA TRP A 32 -9.90 13.66 -5.61
C TRP A 32 -11.19 13.26 -6.34
N SER A 33 -11.51 13.92 -7.45
CA SER A 33 -12.67 13.57 -8.28
C SER A 33 -12.55 12.18 -8.93
N GLU A 34 -11.33 11.76 -9.27
CA GLU A 34 -11.04 10.46 -9.88
C GLU A 34 -10.57 9.40 -8.85
N ALA A 35 -10.27 9.82 -7.63
CA ALA A 35 -9.72 8.95 -6.60
C ALA A 35 -10.70 7.83 -6.22
N ARG A 36 -10.23 6.58 -6.36
CA ARG A 36 -10.96 5.42 -5.84
C ARG A 36 -10.52 5.10 -4.42
N VAL A 37 -11.45 5.20 -3.48
CA VAL A 37 -11.24 4.74 -2.10
C VAL A 37 -11.17 3.21 -2.09
N VAL A 38 -9.98 2.67 -1.82
CA VAL A 38 -9.78 1.23 -1.65
C VAL A 38 -9.85 0.90 -0.16
N LEU A 39 -11.04 0.52 0.30
CA LEU A 39 -11.21 0.03 1.66
C LEU A 39 -10.65 -1.39 1.80
N PRO A 40 -9.90 -1.70 2.88
CA PRO A 40 -9.49 -3.06 3.16
C PRO A 40 -10.72 -3.93 3.40
N LYS A 41 -10.92 -4.97 2.59
CA LYS A 41 -12.09 -5.89 2.63
C LYS A 41 -12.14 -6.78 3.90
N GLY A 42 -11.36 -6.48 4.95
CA GLY A 42 -11.24 -7.26 6.17
C GLY A 42 -9.93 -8.05 6.31
N PRO A 43 -9.75 -8.80 7.42
CA PRO A 43 -8.55 -9.57 7.67
C PRO A 43 -8.38 -10.69 6.64
N LYS A 44 -7.14 -10.91 6.19
CA LYS A 44 -6.80 -12.05 5.35
C LYS A 44 -6.84 -13.32 6.21
N GLN A 45 -7.45 -14.38 5.69
CA GLN A 45 -7.41 -15.69 6.33
C GLN A 45 -6.14 -16.44 5.91
N GLN A 46 -5.40 -16.95 6.89
CA GLN A 46 -4.23 -17.79 6.63
C GLN A 46 -4.69 -19.23 6.46
N LEU A 47 -4.45 -19.79 5.28
CA LEU A 47 -4.79 -21.17 4.93
C LEU A 47 -3.53 -21.86 4.39
N THR A 48 -3.39 -23.16 4.66
CA THR A 48 -2.35 -24.00 4.05
C THR A 48 -2.92 -24.61 2.76
N ILE A 49 -2.48 -24.10 1.61
CA ILE A 49 -2.92 -24.53 0.28
C ILE A 49 -1.69 -24.97 -0.52
N ARG A 50 -1.84 -26.00 -1.35
CA ARG A 50 -0.81 -26.43 -2.30
C ARG A 50 -1.06 -25.78 -3.66
N PHE A 51 -0.02 -25.21 -4.25
CA PHE A 51 -0.01 -24.68 -5.61
C PHE A 51 1.04 -25.44 -6.42
N ASP A 52 0.87 -25.48 -7.73
CA ASP A 52 1.88 -26.05 -8.63
C ASP A 52 3.20 -25.27 -8.51
N ALA A 53 4.30 -26.01 -8.64
CA ALA A 53 5.63 -25.47 -8.36
C ALA A 53 6.03 -24.37 -9.34
N ASP A 54 5.70 -24.57 -10.62
CA ASP A 54 5.95 -23.63 -11.72
C ASP A 54 5.16 -22.32 -11.55
N LEU A 55 3.91 -22.40 -11.08
CA LEU A 55 3.10 -21.23 -10.77
C LEU A 55 3.73 -20.40 -9.65
N VAL A 56 4.16 -21.07 -8.58
CA VAL A 56 4.83 -20.40 -7.44
C VAL A 56 6.14 -19.76 -7.90
N GLU A 57 6.93 -20.46 -8.71
CA GLU A 57 8.19 -19.95 -9.25
C GLU A 57 7.97 -18.73 -10.15
N TRP A 58 6.98 -18.79 -11.05
CA TRP A 58 6.62 -17.68 -11.92
C TRP A 58 6.25 -16.44 -11.11
N PHE A 59 5.40 -16.57 -10.07
CA PHE A 59 5.01 -15.44 -9.25
C PHE A 59 6.18 -14.89 -8.40
N ARG A 60 7.07 -15.75 -7.91
CA ARG A 60 8.29 -15.34 -7.21
C ARG A 60 9.27 -14.58 -8.10
N SER A 61 9.39 -14.97 -9.38
CA SER A 61 10.27 -14.31 -10.36
C SER A 61 9.94 -12.82 -10.53
N LYS A 62 8.69 -12.43 -10.28
CA LYS A 62 8.23 -11.03 -10.39
C LYS A 62 8.62 -10.17 -9.17
N GLY A 63 9.26 -10.72 -8.14
CA GLY A 63 9.78 -9.99 -6.98
C GLY A 63 8.96 -10.11 -5.69
N LYS A 64 9.25 -9.22 -4.73
CA LYS A 64 8.61 -9.21 -3.41
C LYS A 64 7.09 -9.04 -3.53
N GLY A 65 6.35 -9.66 -2.61
CA GLY A 65 4.89 -9.57 -2.56
C GLY A 65 4.15 -10.53 -3.50
N TYR A 66 4.79 -11.60 -3.97
CA TYR A 66 4.20 -12.60 -4.86
C TYR A 66 2.85 -13.14 -4.35
N GLN A 67 2.71 -13.42 -3.05
CA GLN A 67 1.44 -13.85 -2.43
C GLN A 67 0.33 -12.80 -2.57
N SER A 68 0.64 -11.51 -2.40
CA SER A 68 -0.33 -10.43 -2.59
C SER A 68 -0.80 -10.36 -4.05
N ARG A 69 0.08 -10.61 -5.02
CA ARG A 69 -0.28 -10.67 -6.44
C ARG A 69 -1.14 -11.88 -6.77
N MET A 70 -0.79 -13.06 -6.25
CA MET A 70 -1.64 -14.26 -6.38
C MET A 70 -3.06 -13.97 -5.86
N ASN A 71 -3.18 -13.36 -4.68
CA ASN A 71 -4.47 -12.96 -4.12
C ASN A 71 -5.21 -11.94 -5.00
N ALA A 72 -4.51 -10.98 -5.61
CA ALA A 72 -5.12 -10.00 -6.52
C ALA A 72 -5.69 -10.67 -7.78
N VAL A 73 -4.98 -11.65 -8.35
CA VAL A 73 -5.47 -12.43 -9.51
C VAL A 73 -6.72 -13.23 -9.14
N LEU A 74 -6.72 -13.92 -8.00
CA LEU A 74 -7.89 -14.67 -7.53
C LEU A 74 -9.10 -13.75 -7.28
N ARG A 75 -8.86 -12.55 -6.74
CA ARG A 75 -9.90 -11.52 -6.57
C ARG A 75 -10.47 -11.05 -7.90
N ALA A 76 -9.63 -10.73 -8.87
CA ALA A 76 -10.06 -10.31 -10.20
C ALA A 76 -10.89 -11.40 -10.89
N TYR A 77 -10.47 -12.67 -10.77
CA TYR A 77 -11.24 -13.80 -11.28
C TYR A 77 -12.63 -13.90 -10.61
N MET A 78 -12.67 -13.81 -9.28
CA MET A 78 -13.92 -13.82 -8.51
C MET A 78 -14.85 -12.67 -8.92
N ASP A 79 -14.32 -11.45 -9.06
CA ASP A 79 -15.09 -10.26 -9.42
C ASP A 79 -15.61 -10.33 -10.88
N ALA A 80 -14.87 -10.97 -11.79
CA ALA A 80 -15.28 -11.15 -13.19
C ALA A 80 -16.34 -12.25 -13.41
N HIS A 81 -16.47 -13.19 -12.48
CA HIS A 81 -17.44 -14.30 -12.53
C HIS A 81 -18.60 -14.11 -11.54
N ARG A 82 -18.80 -12.89 -11.08
CA ARG A 82 -19.85 -12.50 -10.15
C ARG A 82 -20.94 -11.72 -10.86
#